data_AF-A0A7C5MP71-F1
#
_entry.id   AF-A0A7C5MP71-F1
#
_cell.length_a   1.000
_cell.length_b   1.000
_cell.length_c   1.000
_cell.angle_alpha   90.00
_cell.angle_beta   90.00
_cell.angle_gamma   90.00
#
_symmetry.space_group_name_H-M   'P 1'
#
loop_
_entity.id
_entity.type
_entity.pdbx_description
1 polymer ?
#
loop_
_entity_poly.entity_id
_entity_poly.type
_entity_poly.pdbx_seq_one_letter_code
_entity_poly.pdbx_strand_id
1 'polypeptide(L)'
;MKIDKLFHLIQSLTRNEKSAITKATQSKDKTFDYVLLYRALQSIRGEYDEAAFLKKHAKKSFIKNFSARKTELYEKILASLRTQRQFGGRDKPIEFKVRELLEDAWLLKEKTLSEQSKARLQKARKEAEKYHLHEVLLEIFKLERTLLMREMPKNLECETEKLHAKISEVTEAIHNKYRMLALKDQIFVFIRQHNELNGKLDKAGLRKVMEEKELNNIAYCKSIEAESNYHACHAMFHYLMGNSSEAWIHARSQYLMWQEYKDLQRIKPIDYRNVLQNYLSFCNEVLRYEDFDLALAQMVGGKFRSNAEKASAIHNSLNVRLQKALNLCQWETAEGLQAEFKEKLKDFSEHIMPSRIMTFDLSFSRLSIVKGEWKKAIKRAQFVLDEGGTDIQKGLAFEAHLQIAISLYMQKDYSATEKKCRYLLDHFRKNEMGNDFEKGMLTILKRYAAVGDGHNKQIGCEFQDLLSKSHGGMDNKQMHKSVTHAWMRSQIVAVSLSTILHADLKEQERKLAKAKSQTSF
;
A
#
# COMPACT_ATOMS: atom_id res chain seq x y z
N MET A 1 5.88 24.10 6.30
CA MET A 1 6.00 23.96 7.77
C MET A 1 7.23 23.14 8.12
N LYS A 2 8.10 23.61 9.03
CA LYS A 2 9.15 22.76 9.61
C LYS A 2 8.49 21.83 10.63
N ILE A 3 8.42 20.56 10.28
CA ILE A 3 7.93 19.45 11.11
C ILE A 3 8.90 19.25 12.28
N ASP A 4 8.45 19.41 13.53
CA ASP A 4 9.30 19.13 14.71
C ASP A 4 9.46 17.61 14.89
N LYS A 5 10.69 17.14 14.67
CA LYS A 5 11.02 15.70 14.66
C LYS A 5 10.69 14.99 15.98
N LEU A 6 10.85 15.68 17.10
CA LEU A 6 10.61 15.12 18.43
C LEU A 6 9.12 14.98 18.72
N PHE A 7 8.35 16.02 18.39
CA PHE A 7 6.90 15.96 18.54
C PHE A 7 6.29 14.80 17.75
N HIS A 8 6.69 14.64 16.49
CA HIS A 8 6.23 13.52 15.65
C HIS A 8 6.62 12.15 16.21
N LEU A 9 7.84 12.01 16.73
CA LEU A 9 8.25 10.77 17.41
C LEU A 9 7.33 10.47 18.59
N ILE A 10 7.06 11.45 19.47
CA ILE A 10 6.20 11.28 20.64
C ILE A 10 4.77 10.88 20.25
N GLN A 11 4.22 11.50 19.20
CA GLN A 11 2.88 11.16 18.71
C GLN A 11 2.81 9.76 18.09
N SER A 12 3.89 9.29 17.46
CA SER A 12 3.96 7.95 16.86
C SER A 12 3.94 6.80 17.87
N LEU A 13 4.29 7.07 19.13
CA LEU A 13 4.37 6.06 20.19
C LEU A 13 3.00 5.44 20.50
N THR A 14 2.99 4.11 20.64
CA THR A 14 1.84 3.36 21.13
C THR A 14 1.56 3.66 22.61
N ARG A 15 0.36 3.30 23.08
CA ARG A 15 0.00 3.46 24.51
C ARG A 15 0.98 2.73 25.44
N ASN A 16 1.45 1.56 25.03
CA ASN A 16 2.38 0.74 25.81
C ASN A 16 3.77 1.37 25.86
N GLU A 17 4.28 1.90 24.76
CA GLU A 17 5.55 2.63 24.70
C GLU A 17 5.51 3.92 25.53
N LYS A 18 4.41 4.70 25.42
CA LYS A 18 4.18 5.89 26.25
C LYS A 18 4.19 5.56 27.75
N SER A 19 3.53 4.47 28.13
CA SER A 19 3.52 3.98 29.51
C SER A 19 4.92 3.56 29.98
N ALA A 20 5.67 2.85 29.15
CA ALA A 20 7.01 2.40 29.52
C ALA A 20 8.02 3.56 29.63
N ILE A 21 7.99 4.55 28.74
CA ILE A 21 8.81 5.76 28.86
C ILE A 21 8.44 6.51 30.15
N THR A 22 7.15 6.61 30.46
CA THR A 22 6.69 7.24 31.71
C THR A 22 7.18 6.47 32.95
N LYS A 23 7.17 5.13 32.92
CA LYS A 23 7.69 4.30 34.02
C LYS A 23 9.21 4.37 34.15
N ALA A 24 9.93 4.30 33.04
CA ALA A 24 11.39 4.42 32.99
C ALA A 24 11.88 5.79 33.48
N THR A 25 11.00 6.79 33.48
CA THR A 25 11.29 8.15 33.95
C THR A 25 10.80 8.45 35.38
N GLN A 26 10.07 7.52 36.01
CA GLN A 26 9.69 7.59 37.42
C GLN A 26 10.83 7.04 38.29
N SER A 27 11.86 7.85 38.53
CA SER A 27 12.82 7.60 39.62
C SER A 27 12.36 8.31 40.90
N LYS A 28 12.63 7.72 42.07
CA LYS A 28 12.02 8.10 43.36
C LYS A 28 12.50 9.46 43.92
N ASP A 29 13.62 10.01 43.46
CA ASP A 29 14.25 11.15 44.14
C ASP A 29 14.38 12.45 43.33
N LYS A 30 14.30 12.44 41.98
CA LYS A 30 14.36 13.66 41.15
C LYS A 30 13.55 13.54 39.85
N THR A 31 12.72 14.56 39.57
CA THR A 31 12.07 14.71 38.26
C THR A 31 12.99 15.49 37.32
N PHE A 32 13.53 14.83 36.29
CA PHE A 32 14.40 15.48 35.32
C PHE A 32 13.62 16.39 34.35
N ASP A 33 14.26 17.45 33.87
CA ASP A 33 13.68 18.42 32.94
C ASP A 33 13.13 17.79 31.65
N TYR A 34 13.82 16.79 31.11
CA TYR A 34 13.36 16.09 29.89
C TYR A 34 12.05 15.31 30.13
N VAL A 35 11.75 14.89 31.36
CA VAL A 35 10.51 14.20 31.72
C VAL A 35 9.34 15.18 31.76
N LEU A 36 9.58 16.38 32.30
CA LEU A 36 8.60 17.46 32.29
C LEU A 36 8.30 17.90 30.85
N LEU A 37 9.34 18.02 30.02
CA LEU A 37 9.20 18.30 28.59
C LEU A 37 8.39 17.22 27.87
N TYR A 38 8.68 15.93 28.13
CA TYR A 38 7.94 14.81 27.56
C TYR A 38 6.45 14.88 27.88
N ARG A 39 6.08 15.07 29.14
CA ARG A 39 4.68 15.17 29.56
C ARG A 39 3.98 16.37 28.92
N ALA A 40 4.67 17.51 28.82
CA ALA A 40 4.14 18.70 28.18
C ALA A 40 3.87 18.46 26.69
N LEU A 41 4.83 17.89 25.95
CA LEU A 41 4.69 17.57 24.53
C LEU A 41 3.63 16.49 24.26
N GLN A 42 3.57 15.45 25.11
CA GLN A 42 2.58 14.38 25.01
C GLN A 42 1.14 14.88 25.17
N SER A 43 0.95 15.96 25.95
CA SER A 43 -0.38 16.52 26.21
C SER A 43 -0.97 17.33 25.04
N ILE A 44 -0.14 17.70 24.07
CA ILE A 44 -0.56 18.49 22.91
C ILE A 44 -1.38 17.60 21.97
N ARG A 45 -2.51 18.14 21.54
CA ARG A 45 -3.39 17.57 20.51
C ARG A 45 -3.34 18.48 19.29
N GLY A 46 -3.25 17.90 18.09
CA GLY A 46 -3.17 18.66 16.84
C GLY A 46 -1.76 19.19 16.52
N GLU A 47 -1.71 20.29 15.77
CA GLU A 47 -0.46 20.86 15.28
C GLU A 47 0.41 21.46 16.39
N TYR A 48 1.72 21.23 16.29
CA TYR A 48 2.70 21.75 17.22
C TYR A 48 3.23 23.10 16.76
N ASP A 49 2.89 24.15 17.52
CA ASP A 49 3.49 25.48 17.42
C ASP A 49 4.53 25.66 18.54
N GLU A 50 5.81 25.66 18.17
CA GLU A 50 6.92 25.85 19.09
C GLU A 50 6.89 27.21 19.78
N ALA A 51 6.53 28.29 19.06
CA ALA A 51 6.50 29.63 19.64
C ALA A 51 5.40 29.73 20.71
N ALA A 52 4.22 29.20 20.42
CA ALA A 52 3.13 29.12 21.40
C ALA A 52 3.51 28.21 22.60
N PHE A 53 4.17 27.08 22.35
CA PHE A 53 4.64 26.17 23.38
C PHE A 53 5.64 26.84 24.34
N LEU A 54 6.65 27.52 23.79
CA LEU A 54 7.66 28.26 24.56
C LEU A 54 7.00 29.35 25.41
N LYS A 55 6.05 30.10 24.86
CA LYS A 55 5.30 31.14 25.59
C LYS A 55 4.49 30.56 26.75
N LYS A 56 3.77 29.46 26.51
CA LYS A 56 2.96 28.76 27.53
C LYS A 56 3.80 28.20 28.67
N HIS A 57 5.02 27.73 28.37
CA HIS A 57 5.89 27.07 29.32
C HIS A 57 7.06 27.92 29.81
N ALA A 58 7.09 29.23 29.53
CA ALA A 58 8.24 30.12 29.77
C ALA A 58 8.85 30.05 31.18
N LYS A 59 8.05 29.74 32.21
CA LYS A 59 8.50 29.61 33.61
C LYS A 59 9.03 28.21 33.98
N LYS A 60 9.00 27.24 33.06
CA LYS A 60 9.46 25.86 33.31
C LYS A 60 10.97 25.75 33.13
N SER A 61 11.60 24.96 33.98
CA SER A 61 13.06 24.73 34.00
C SER A 61 13.62 24.23 32.66
N PHE A 62 12.86 23.37 31.96
CA PHE A 62 13.28 22.81 30.68
C PHE A 62 13.37 23.82 29.52
N ILE A 63 12.82 25.04 29.66
CA ILE A 63 12.88 26.07 28.62
C ILE A 63 14.26 26.72 28.52
N LYS A 64 14.99 26.84 29.63
CA LYS A 64 16.31 27.52 29.66
C LYS A 64 17.32 26.93 28.68
N ASN A 65 17.27 25.61 28.48
CA ASN A 65 18.11 24.87 27.53
C ASN A 65 17.26 24.05 26.55
N PHE A 66 16.18 24.63 26.04
CA PHE A 66 15.14 23.91 25.31
C PHE A 66 15.68 23.02 24.19
N SER A 67 16.60 23.53 23.36
CA SER A 67 17.22 22.76 22.27
C SER A 67 17.97 21.51 22.77
N ALA A 68 18.82 21.68 23.79
CA ALA A 68 19.55 20.57 24.39
C ALA A 68 18.61 19.56 25.06
N ARG A 69 17.54 20.02 25.71
CA ARG A 69 16.52 19.16 26.32
C ARG A 69 15.70 18.39 25.28
N LYS A 70 15.45 18.96 24.09
CA LYS A 70 14.85 18.25 22.96
C LYS A 70 15.75 17.10 22.50
N THR A 71 17.05 17.35 22.32
CA THR A 71 18.02 16.31 21.94
C THR A 71 18.12 15.22 23.00
N GLU A 72 18.25 15.60 24.28
CA GLU A 72 18.30 14.65 25.40
C GLU A 72 17.03 13.79 25.46
N LEU A 73 15.85 14.40 25.33
CA LEU A 73 14.59 13.66 25.33
C LEU A 73 14.49 12.70 24.14
N TYR A 74 14.90 13.14 22.94
CA TYR A 74 14.92 12.30 21.76
C TYR A 74 15.78 11.04 21.97
N GLU A 75 17.01 11.19 22.44
CA GLU A 75 17.92 10.08 22.73
C GLU A 75 17.36 9.15 23.83
N LYS A 76 16.75 9.71 24.88
CA LYS A 76 16.12 8.91 25.95
C LYS A 76 14.92 8.12 25.46
N ILE A 77 14.10 8.69 24.58
CA ILE A 77 12.98 7.96 23.95
C ILE A 77 13.53 6.81 23.11
N LEU A 78 14.52 7.06 22.25
CA LEU A 78 15.14 6.00 21.43
C LEU A 78 15.77 4.91 22.29
N ALA A 79 16.49 5.27 23.36
CA ALA A 79 17.07 4.31 24.29
C ALA A 79 15.98 3.45 24.96
N SER A 80 14.91 4.07 25.45
CA SER A 80 13.77 3.35 26.03
C SER A 80 13.12 2.39 25.03
N LEU A 81 12.93 2.82 23.78
CA LEU A 81 12.39 1.96 22.71
C LEU A 81 13.29 0.77 22.40
N ARG A 82 14.62 0.97 22.34
CA ARG A 82 15.60 -0.11 22.17
C ARG A 82 15.52 -1.11 23.32
N THR A 83 15.53 -0.64 24.57
CA THR A 83 15.38 -1.47 25.77
C THR A 83 14.08 -2.27 25.73
N GLN A 84 12.96 -1.65 25.40
CA GLN A 84 11.68 -2.37 25.29
C GLN A 84 11.72 -3.47 24.22
N ARG A 85 12.33 -3.20 23.06
CA ARG A 85 12.48 -4.20 22.00
C ARG A 85 13.44 -5.32 22.40
N GLN A 86 14.51 -4.98 23.12
CA GLN A 86 15.49 -5.93 23.63
C GLN A 86 14.90 -6.88 24.68
N PHE A 87 14.08 -6.36 25.60
CA PHE A 87 13.44 -7.11 26.69
C PHE A 87 11.99 -7.54 26.38
N GLY A 88 11.54 -7.43 25.12
CA GLY A 88 10.18 -7.77 24.68
C GLY A 88 9.82 -9.27 24.76
N GLY A 89 10.65 -10.10 25.40
CA GLY A 89 10.42 -11.53 25.59
C GLY A 89 10.17 -12.26 24.27
N ARG A 90 9.00 -12.91 24.16
CA ARG A 90 8.58 -13.66 22.96
C ARG A 90 8.31 -12.80 21.72
N ASP A 91 8.18 -11.48 21.88
CA ASP A 91 7.89 -10.54 20.79
C ASP A 91 9.14 -9.84 20.23
N LYS A 92 10.34 -10.20 20.72
CA LYS A 92 11.59 -9.67 20.20
C LYS A 92 11.75 -10.03 18.72
N PRO A 93 11.96 -9.05 17.81
CA PRO A 93 12.18 -9.37 16.40
C PRO A 93 13.44 -10.21 16.25
N ILE A 94 13.39 -11.20 15.36
CA ILE A 94 14.47 -12.18 15.24
C ILE A 94 15.81 -11.52 14.90
N GLU A 95 15.78 -10.45 14.10
CA GLU A 95 16.99 -9.75 13.68
C GLU A 95 17.73 -9.15 14.88
N PHE A 96 17.00 -8.65 15.88
CA PHE A 96 17.62 -8.19 17.12
C PHE A 96 18.24 -9.34 17.92
N LYS A 97 17.56 -10.49 17.99
CA LYS A 97 18.09 -11.68 18.68
C LYS A 97 19.37 -12.18 18.00
N VAL A 98 19.39 -12.23 16.67
CA VAL A 98 20.57 -12.68 15.91
C VAL A 98 21.70 -11.67 16.01
N ARG A 99 21.41 -10.37 15.91
CA ARG A 99 22.42 -9.32 16.05
C ARG A 99 23.06 -9.30 17.44
N GLU A 100 22.29 -9.50 18.51
CA GLU A 100 22.86 -9.64 19.85
C GLU A 100 23.79 -10.85 19.98
N LEU A 101 23.42 -12.01 19.41
CA LEU A 101 24.31 -13.17 19.40
C LEU A 101 25.59 -12.90 18.60
N LEU A 102 25.51 -12.10 17.54
CA LEU A 102 26.65 -11.69 16.74
C LEU A 102 27.55 -10.68 17.49
N GLU A 103 26.96 -9.72 18.20
CA GLU A 103 27.67 -8.79 19.08
C GLU A 103 28.37 -9.53 20.24
N ASP A 104 27.65 -10.45 20.91
CA ASP A 104 28.22 -11.34 21.93
C ASP A 104 29.44 -12.10 21.36
N ALA A 105 29.28 -12.69 20.17
CA ALA A 105 30.36 -13.43 19.52
C ALA A 105 31.57 -12.54 19.22
N TRP A 106 31.33 -11.33 18.73
CA TRP A 106 32.38 -10.36 18.43
C TRP A 106 33.14 -9.95 19.70
N LEU A 107 32.44 -9.61 20.78
CA LEU A 107 33.04 -9.27 22.08
C LEU A 107 33.88 -10.42 22.64
N LEU A 108 33.34 -11.65 22.61
CA LEU A 108 34.05 -12.85 23.09
C LEU A 108 35.30 -13.13 22.25
N LYS A 109 35.24 -12.92 20.93
CA LYS A 109 36.41 -13.03 20.05
C LYS A 109 37.49 -12.03 20.44
N GLU A 110 37.14 -10.76 20.69
CA GLU A 110 38.08 -9.73 21.13
C GLU A 110 38.74 -10.08 22.46
N LYS A 111 37.98 -10.70 23.37
CA LYS A 111 38.49 -11.24 24.64
C LYS A 111 39.22 -12.58 24.50
N THR A 112 39.57 -12.99 23.27
CA THR A 112 40.25 -14.26 22.94
C THR A 112 39.52 -15.54 23.39
N LEU A 113 38.23 -15.45 23.71
CA LEU A 113 37.37 -16.58 24.10
C LEU A 113 36.75 -17.26 22.86
N SER A 114 37.58 -17.90 22.02
CA SER A 114 37.16 -18.45 20.71
C SER A 114 35.99 -19.44 20.79
N GLU A 115 36.05 -20.42 21.70
CA GLU A 115 35.02 -21.47 21.81
C GLU A 115 33.66 -20.89 22.21
N GLN A 116 33.65 -19.91 23.11
CA GLN A 116 32.41 -19.21 23.50
C GLN A 116 31.87 -18.37 22.34
N SER A 117 32.75 -17.70 21.59
CA SER A 117 32.39 -16.95 20.39
C SER A 117 31.75 -17.85 19.33
N LYS A 118 32.35 -19.02 19.03
CA LYS A 118 31.78 -20.03 18.13
C LYS A 118 30.40 -20.51 18.57
N ALA A 119 30.22 -20.79 19.86
CA ALA A 119 28.93 -21.25 20.38
C ALA A 119 27.83 -20.20 20.18
N ARG A 120 28.16 -18.90 20.29
CA ARG A 120 27.24 -17.79 19.97
C ARG A 120 26.97 -17.71 18.46
N LEU A 121 28.00 -17.84 17.62
CA LEU A 121 27.85 -17.83 16.16
C LEU A 121 27.00 -18.98 15.65
N GLN A 122 27.18 -20.19 16.18
CA GLN A 122 26.38 -21.35 15.78
C GLN A 122 24.90 -21.14 16.10
N LYS A 123 24.58 -20.52 17.24
CA LYS A 123 23.20 -20.14 17.59
C LYS A 123 22.67 -19.06 16.65
N ALA A 124 23.45 -18.02 16.38
CA ALA A 124 23.09 -16.94 15.45
C ALA A 124 22.81 -17.50 14.05
N ARG A 125 23.68 -18.40 13.56
CA ARG A 125 23.59 -19.03 12.25
C ARG A 125 22.32 -19.86 12.11
N LYS A 126 22.01 -20.73 13.07
CA LYS A 126 20.79 -21.54 13.04
C LYS A 126 19.53 -20.69 12.92
N GLU A 127 19.45 -19.60 13.67
CA GLU A 127 18.33 -18.68 13.60
C GLU A 127 18.33 -17.91 12.26
N ALA A 128 19.48 -17.43 11.80
CA ALA A 128 19.59 -16.70 10.55
C ALA A 128 19.27 -17.57 9.31
N GLU A 129 19.68 -18.84 9.30
CA GLU A 129 19.32 -19.83 8.26
C GLU A 129 17.81 -20.11 8.29
N LYS A 130 17.26 -20.41 9.48
CA LYS A 130 15.82 -20.65 9.66
C LYS A 130 14.95 -19.52 9.15
N TYR A 131 15.41 -18.28 9.31
CA TYR A 131 14.66 -17.07 8.99
C TYR A 131 15.13 -16.35 7.72
N HIS A 132 15.97 -17.01 6.91
CA HIS A 132 16.46 -16.51 5.62
C HIS A 132 17.11 -15.12 5.71
N LEU A 133 17.86 -14.85 6.79
CA LEU A 133 18.54 -13.57 7.03
C LEU A 133 19.91 -13.53 6.33
N HIS A 134 19.90 -13.62 4.99
CA HIS A 134 21.10 -13.76 4.17
C HIS A 134 22.18 -12.71 4.44
N GLU A 135 21.82 -11.44 4.61
CA GLU A 135 22.78 -10.37 4.93
C GLU A 135 23.51 -10.63 6.26
N VAL A 136 22.79 -11.13 7.26
CA VAL A 136 23.36 -11.45 8.58
C VAL A 136 24.18 -12.74 8.52
N LEU A 137 23.78 -13.71 7.70
CA LEU A 137 24.60 -14.91 7.44
C LEU A 137 25.96 -14.56 6.87
N LEU A 138 26.03 -13.59 5.96
CA LEU A 138 27.32 -13.10 5.44
C LEU A 138 28.20 -12.50 6.56
N GLU A 139 27.62 -11.73 7.48
CA GLU A 139 28.33 -11.19 8.66
C GLU A 139 28.84 -12.32 9.57
N ILE A 140 27.99 -13.33 9.84
CA ILE A 140 28.34 -14.51 10.63
C ILE A 140 29.50 -15.28 9.99
N PHE A 141 29.41 -15.62 8.71
CA PHE A 141 30.46 -16.37 8.00
C PHE A 141 31.79 -15.61 7.93
N LYS A 142 31.77 -14.28 7.82
CA LYS A 142 32.99 -13.46 7.92
C LYS A 142 33.67 -13.59 9.29
N LEU A 143 32.89 -13.61 10.36
CA LEU A 143 33.42 -13.75 11.72
C LEU A 143 33.95 -15.17 11.96
N GLU A 144 33.23 -16.19 11.49
CA GLU A 144 33.66 -17.58 11.53
C GLU A 144 34.96 -17.81 10.77
N ARG A 145 35.11 -17.21 9.58
CA ARG A 145 36.36 -17.25 8.81
C ARG A 145 37.50 -16.68 9.64
N THR A 146 37.27 -15.55 10.32
CA THR A 146 38.28 -14.91 11.15
C THR A 146 38.71 -15.81 12.32
N LEU A 147 37.76 -16.52 12.94
CA LEU A 147 38.08 -17.49 14.00
C LEU A 147 38.83 -18.70 13.46
N LEU A 148 38.40 -19.25 12.32
CA LEU A 148 39.02 -20.40 11.66
C LEU A 148 40.50 -20.13 11.33
N MET A 149 40.78 -18.96 10.75
CA MET A 149 42.16 -18.54 10.44
C MET A 149 42.99 -18.24 11.69
N ARG A 150 42.37 -17.93 12.83
CA ARG A 150 43.11 -17.73 14.08
C ARG A 150 43.52 -19.06 14.73
N GLU A 151 42.68 -20.08 14.60
CA GLU A 151 42.86 -21.36 15.27
C GLU A 151 43.69 -22.36 14.46
N MET A 152 43.66 -22.24 13.12
CA MET A 152 44.41 -23.09 12.20
C MET A 152 44.24 -24.60 12.52
N PRO A 153 43.00 -25.14 12.50
CA PRO A 153 42.77 -26.56 12.81
C PRO A 153 43.41 -27.48 11.76
N LYS A 154 43.61 -28.76 12.11
CA LYS A 154 44.28 -29.74 11.22
C LYS A 154 43.63 -29.89 9.85
N ASN A 155 42.30 -29.69 9.75
CA ASN A 155 41.52 -29.77 8.52
C ASN A 155 41.20 -28.39 7.92
N LEU A 156 42.08 -27.41 8.12
CA LEU A 156 41.86 -26.00 7.72
C LEU A 156 41.41 -25.84 6.27
N GLU A 157 42.05 -26.54 5.33
CA GLU A 157 41.73 -26.45 3.90
C GLU A 157 40.26 -26.82 3.63
N CYS A 158 39.84 -28.00 4.07
CA CYS A 158 38.47 -28.49 3.91
C CYS A 158 37.44 -27.57 4.59
N GLU A 159 37.71 -27.06 5.80
CA GLU A 159 36.78 -26.14 6.49
C GLU A 159 36.71 -24.77 5.80
N THR A 160 37.83 -24.32 5.23
CA THR A 160 37.90 -23.06 4.49
C THR A 160 37.13 -23.15 3.18
N GLU A 161 37.27 -24.26 2.43
CA GLU A 161 36.48 -24.52 1.22
C GLU A 161 34.98 -24.55 1.49
N LYS A 162 34.54 -25.29 2.52
CA LYS A 162 33.13 -25.33 2.93
C LYS A 162 32.60 -23.94 3.28
N LEU A 163 33.38 -23.14 3.99
CA LEU A 163 32.98 -21.80 4.38
C LEU A 163 32.92 -20.86 3.17
N HIS A 164 33.86 -20.96 2.24
CA HIS A 164 33.84 -20.20 1.00
C HIS A 164 32.65 -20.56 0.11
N ALA A 165 32.29 -21.85 0.00
CA ALA A 165 31.09 -22.28 -0.71
C ALA A 165 29.82 -21.63 -0.13
N LYS A 166 29.68 -21.63 1.21
CA LYS A 166 28.54 -20.98 1.90
C LYS A 166 28.52 -19.46 1.71
N ILE A 167 29.68 -18.82 1.75
CA ILE A 167 29.78 -17.37 1.48
C ILE A 167 29.35 -17.08 0.03
N SER A 168 29.76 -17.91 -0.93
CA SER A 168 29.37 -17.77 -2.33
C SER A 168 27.86 -17.92 -2.51
N GLU A 169 27.27 -18.98 -1.95
CA GLU A 169 25.82 -19.24 -1.99
C GLU A 169 25.02 -18.07 -1.40
N VAL A 170 25.37 -17.60 -0.20
CA VAL A 170 24.68 -16.47 0.43
C VAL A 170 24.88 -15.18 -0.35
N THR A 171 26.07 -14.94 -0.90
CA THR A 171 26.32 -13.74 -1.71
C THR A 171 25.51 -13.76 -3.00
N GLU A 172 25.37 -14.91 -3.65
CA GLU A 172 24.52 -15.09 -4.82
C GLU A 172 23.03 -14.85 -4.47
N ALA A 173 22.55 -15.39 -3.35
CA ALA A 173 21.19 -15.16 -2.88
C ALA A 173 20.91 -13.66 -2.59
N ILE A 174 21.86 -12.97 -1.94
CA ILE A 174 21.80 -11.53 -1.70
C ILE A 174 21.75 -10.78 -3.05
N HIS A 175 22.67 -11.09 -3.96
CA HIS A 175 22.71 -10.44 -5.27
C HIS A 175 21.39 -10.62 -6.04
N ASN A 176 20.88 -11.84 -6.09
CA ASN A 176 19.62 -12.18 -6.74
C ASN A 176 18.43 -11.41 -6.13
N LYS A 177 18.33 -11.37 -4.80
CA LYS A 177 17.31 -10.61 -4.06
C LYS A 177 17.31 -9.13 -4.46
N TYR A 178 18.48 -8.48 -4.44
CA TYR A 178 18.58 -7.05 -4.76
C TYR A 178 18.40 -6.78 -6.26
N ARG A 179 18.78 -7.71 -7.14
CA ARG A 179 18.48 -7.62 -8.57
C ARG A 179 16.97 -7.63 -8.82
N MET A 180 16.23 -8.55 -8.21
CA MET A 180 14.76 -8.58 -8.31
C MET A 180 14.12 -7.33 -7.72
N LEU A 181 14.61 -6.86 -6.57
CA LEU A 181 14.12 -5.63 -5.96
C LEU A 181 14.34 -4.42 -6.89
N ALA A 182 15.51 -4.30 -7.51
CA ALA A 182 15.80 -3.23 -8.45
C ALA A 182 14.86 -3.25 -9.66
N LEU A 183 14.56 -4.42 -10.22
CA LEU A 183 13.61 -4.57 -11.33
C LEU A 183 12.18 -4.17 -10.91
N LYS A 184 11.77 -4.56 -9.70
CA LYS A 184 10.48 -4.14 -9.13
C LYS A 184 10.40 -2.62 -8.94
N ASP A 185 11.46 -2.01 -8.42
CA ASP A 185 11.54 -0.57 -8.22
C ASP A 185 11.52 0.18 -9.56
N GLN A 186 12.19 -0.36 -10.60
CA GLN A 186 12.11 0.17 -11.96
C GLN A 186 10.68 0.17 -12.50
N ILE A 187 9.93 -0.93 -12.34
CA ILE A 187 8.50 -0.99 -12.71
C ILE A 187 7.70 0.07 -11.94
N PHE A 188 7.92 0.20 -10.63
CA PHE A 188 7.20 1.18 -9.81
C PHE A 188 7.48 2.63 -10.23
N VAL A 189 8.75 2.99 -10.45
CA VAL A 189 9.15 4.32 -10.93
C VAL A 189 8.58 4.58 -12.33
N PHE A 190 8.62 3.57 -13.20
CA PHE A 190 8.05 3.66 -14.55
C PHE A 190 6.55 3.99 -14.52
N ILE A 191 5.78 3.31 -13.67
CA ILE A 191 4.35 3.61 -13.47
C ILE A 191 4.17 5.06 -13.04
N ARG A 192 4.91 5.51 -12.03
CA ARG A 192 4.75 6.87 -11.49
C ARG A 192 5.07 7.94 -12.53
N GLN A 193 6.11 7.74 -13.33
CA GLN A 193 6.52 8.70 -14.35
C GLN A 193 5.61 8.68 -15.60
N HIS A 194 5.24 7.51 -16.10
CA HIS A 194 4.53 7.40 -17.39
C HIS A 194 3.00 7.33 -17.25
N ASN A 195 2.47 6.89 -16.11
CA ASN A 195 1.03 6.84 -15.87
C ASN A 195 0.48 8.18 -15.32
N GLU A 196 1.26 8.92 -14.53
CA GLU A 196 0.80 10.19 -13.93
C GLU A 196 1.06 11.43 -14.81
N LEU A 197 2.07 11.42 -15.68
CA LEU A 197 2.42 12.62 -16.44
C LEU A 197 1.64 12.76 -17.75
N ASN A 198 1.52 11.69 -18.55
CA ASN A 198 1.15 11.81 -19.97
C ASN A 198 -0.11 11.04 -20.41
N GLY A 199 -0.77 10.30 -19.50
CA GLY A 199 -1.96 9.49 -19.84
C GLY A 199 -1.70 8.39 -20.90
N LYS A 200 -0.43 8.12 -21.22
CA LYS A 200 0.00 7.11 -22.18
C LYS A 200 1.06 6.23 -21.52
N LEU A 201 0.63 5.05 -21.07
CA LEU A 201 1.55 4.01 -20.61
C LEU A 201 2.48 3.60 -21.74
N ASP A 202 3.80 3.75 -21.56
CA ASP A 202 4.79 3.22 -22.49
C ASP A 202 4.92 1.69 -22.33
N LYS A 203 4.12 0.96 -23.10
CA LYS A 203 4.11 -0.50 -23.06
C LYS A 203 5.37 -1.12 -23.63
N ALA A 204 6.11 -0.40 -24.48
CA ALA A 204 7.34 -0.91 -25.09
C ALA A 204 8.47 -0.88 -24.06
N GLY A 205 8.64 0.25 -23.36
CA GLY A 205 9.57 0.37 -22.24
C GLY A 205 9.30 -0.65 -21.14
N LEU A 206 8.02 -0.83 -20.77
CA LEU A 206 7.65 -1.82 -19.76
C LEU A 206 7.95 -3.27 -20.20
N ARG A 207 7.70 -3.62 -21.46
CA ARG A 207 8.07 -4.95 -22.01
C ARG A 207 9.56 -5.19 -21.98
N LYS A 208 10.37 -4.17 -22.31
CA LYS A 208 11.83 -4.26 -22.25
C LYS A 208 12.35 -4.60 -20.85
N VAL A 209 11.72 -4.08 -19.79
CA VAL A 209 12.08 -4.46 -18.41
C VAL A 209 11.79 -5.94 -18.15
N MET A 210 10.70 -6.48 -18.71
CA MET A 210 10.35 -7.89 -18.54
C MET A 210 11.23 -8.85 -19.35
N GLU A 211 11.99 -8.37 -20.34
CA GLU A 211 12.94 -9.18 -21.11
C GLU A 211 14.18 -9.61 -20.31
N GLU A 212 14.37 -9.03 -19.12
CA GLU A 212 15.45 -9.39 -18.20
C GLU A 212 15.36 -10.87 -17.81
N LYS A 213 16.50 -11.57 -17.86
CA LYS A 213 16.58 -13.04 -17.66
C LYS A 213 15.93 -13.47 -16.34
N GLU A 214 16.10 -12.66 -15.30
CA GLU A 214 15.54 -12.83 -13.97
C GLU A 214 14.01 -12.86 -13.95
N LEU A 215 13.36 -12.07 -14.80
CA LEU A 215 11.89 -12.00 -14.87
C LEU A 215 11.30 -13.01 -15.85
N ASN A 216 12.09 -13.55 -16.77
CA ASN A 216 11.61 -14.55 -17.72
C ASN A 216 11.56 -15.98 -17.16
N ASN A 217 12.27 -16.28 -16.08
CA ASN A 217 12.27 -17.63 -15.50
C ASN A 217 12.40 -17.59 -13.97
N ILE A 218 11.37 -18.11 -13.29
CA ILE A 218 11.33 -18.19 -11.82
C ILE A 218 12.48 -19.04 -11.24
N ALA A 219 13.07 -19.95 -12.01
CA ALA A 219 14.23 -20.77 -11.58
C ALA A 219 15.49 -19.95 -11.28
N TYR A 220 15.55 -18.68 -11.73
CA TYR A 220 16.61 -17.76 -11.32
C TYR A 220 16.41 -17.21 -9.91
N CYS A 221 15.24 -17.40 -9.27
CA CYS A 221 15.03 -16.98 -7.89
C CYS A 221 15.80 -17.89 -6.94
N LYS A 222 16.66 -17.30 -6.11
CA LYS A 222 17.50 -18.01 -5.13
C LYS A 222 17.05 -17.78 -3.68
N SER A 223 15.97 -17.03 -3.47
CA SER A 223 15.41 -16.74 -2.16
C SER A 223 13.91 -16.52 -2.23
N ILE A 224 13.22 -16.69 -1.10
CA ILE A 224 11.78 -16.44 -0.96
C ILE A 224 11.46 -14.98 -1.28
N GLU A 225 12.33 -14.03 -0.89
CA GLU A 225 12.13 -12.62 -1.24
C GLU A 225 12.29 -12.35 -2.75
N ALA A 226 13.20 -13.03 -3.41
CA ALA A 226 13.36 -12.94 -4.86
C ALA A 226 12.11 -13.47 -5.58
N GLU A 227 11.62 -14.64 -5.18
CA GLU A 227 10.39 -15.24 -5.72
C GLU A 227 9.15 -14.36 -5.46
N SER A 228 9.04 -13.81 -4.25
CA SER A 228 8.00 -12.83 -3.91
C SER A 228 8.07 -11.61 -4.82
N ASN A 229 9.26 -11.06 -5.08
CA ASN A 229 9.43 -9.90 -5.96
C ASN A 229 9.15 -10.25 -7.43
N TYR A 230 9.54 -11.44 -7.89
CA TYR A 230 9.20 -11.96 -9.22
C TYR A 230 7.69 -11.92 -9.44
N HIS A 231 6.91 -12.52 -8.54
CA HIS A 231 5.45 -12.50 -8.65
C HIS A 231 4.87 -11.09 -8.54
N ALA A 232 5.44 -10.21 -7.72
CA ALA A 232 5.01 -8.81 -7.66
C ALA A 232 5.22 -8.06 -8.99
N CYS A 233 6.38 -8.26 -9.64
CA CYS A 233 6.70 -7.67 -10.94
C CYS A 233 5.72 -8.15 -12.01
N HIS A 234 5.50 -9.47 -12.08
CA HIS A 234 4.57 -10.06 -13.05
C HIS A 234 3.12 -9.64 -12.81
N ALA A 235 2.66 -9.64 -11.55
CA ALA A 235 1.31 -9.18 -11.22
C ALA A 235 1.09 -7.74 -11.70
N MET A 236 2.05 -6.85 -11.42
CA MET A 236 1.99 -5.46 -11.84
C MET A 236 2.08 -5.31 -13.36
N PHE A 237 3.01 -6.01 -14.01
CA PHE A 237 3.15 -6.02 -15.46
C PHE A 237 1.85 -6.43 -16.14
N HIS A 238 1.29 -7.59 -15.78
CA HIS A 238 0.06 -8.08 -16.37
C HIS A 238 -1.11 -7.14 -16.10
N TYR A 239 -1.21 -6.57 -14.91
CA TYR A 239 -2.26 -5.60 -14.57
C TYR A 239 -2.18 -4.36 -15.46
N LEU A 240 -0.99 -3.76 -15.54
CA LEU A 240 -0.74 -2.62 -16.41
C LEU A 240 -0.99 -2.97 -17.85
N MET A 241 -0.69 -4.21 -18.26
CA MET A 241 -0.97 -4.76 -19.58
C MET A 241 -2.45 -5.15 -19.80
N GLY A 242 -3.36 -4.77 -18.90
CA GLY A 242 -4.79 -5.10 -18.99
C GLY A 242 -5.07 -6.61 -18.94
N ASN A 243 -4.13 -7.42 -18.46
CA ASN A 243 -4.28 -8.85 -18.30
C ASN A 243 -4.59 -9.19 -16.85
N SER A 244 -5.70 -8.65 -16.33
CA SER A 244 -6.09 -8.75 -14.91
C SER A 244 -6.15 -10.19 -14.39
N SER A 245 -6.54 -11.16 -15.22
CA SER A 245 -6.55 -12.58 -14.86
C SER A 245 -5.15 -13.12 -14.55
N GLU A 246 -4.17 -12.83 -15.41
CA GLU A 246 -2.77 -13.22 -15.19
C GLU A 246 -2.18 -12.48 -14.00
N ALA A 247 -2.54 -11.21 -13.82
CA ALA A 247 -2.13 -10.43 -12.66
C ALA A 247 -2.60 -11.08 -11.35
N TRP A 248 -3.85 -11.55 -11.32
CA TRP A 248 -4.40 -12.29 -10.19
C TRP A 248 -3.70 -13.63 -9.95
N ILE A 249 -3.34 -14.37 -11.00
CA ILE A 249 -2.59 -15.65 -10.86
C ILE A 249 -1.29 -15.39 -10.10
N HIS A 250 -0.48 -14.43 -10.52
CA HIS A 250 0.77 -14.11 -9.85
C HIS A 250 0.57 -13.54 -8.43
N ALA A 251 -0.43 -12.68 -8.22
CA ALA A 251 -0.76 -12.19 -6.89
C ALA A 251 -1.19 -13.32 -5.94
N ARG A 252 -1.94 -14.31 -6.46
CA ARG A 252 -2.33 -15.50 -5.71
C ARG A 252 -1.14 -16.41 -5.41
N SER A 253 -0.25 -16.66 -6.38
CA SER A 253 0.98 -17.44 -6.16
C SER A 253 1.83 -16.79 -5.07
N GLN A 254 2.00 -15.47 -5.11
CA GLN A 254 2.68 -14.74 -4.05
C GLN A 254 1.99 -14.93 -2.69
N TYR A 255 0.66 -14.76 -2.61
CA TYR A 255 -0.10 -14.96 -1.37
C TYR A 255 0.06 -16.38 -0.80
N LEU A 256 -0.06 -17.42 -1.64
CA LEU A 256 0.06 -18.82 -1.24
C LEU A 256 1.48 -19.16 -0.78
N MET A 257 2.50 -18.71 -1.50
CA MET A 257 3.91 -18.84 -1.08
C MET A 257 4.10 -18.27 0.32
N TRP A 258 3.60 -17.05 0.59
CA TRP A 258 3.68 -16.48 1.93
C TRP A 258 2.91 -17.28 3.00
N GLN A 259 1.85 -18.04 2.65
CA GLN A 259 1.13 -18.91 3.59
C GLN A 259 2.00 -20.06 4.12
N GLU A 260 2.91 -20.57 3.28
CA GLU A 260 3.82 -21.65 3.64
C GLU A 260 4.89 -21.17 4.63
N TYR A 261 5.33 -19.92 4.51
CA TYR A 261 6.38 -19.33 5.34
C TYR A 261 5.84 -18.47 6.50
N LYS A 262 5.08 -19.09 7.42
CA LYS A 262 4.49 -18.40 8.60
C LYS A 262 5.51 -17.64 9.46
N ASP A 263 6.72 -18.18 9.55
CA ASP A 263 7.83 -17.56 10.28
C ASP A 263 8.22 -16.20 9.67
N LEU A 264 8.24 -16.09 8.32
CA LEU A 264 8.52 -14.86 7.60
C LEU A 264 7.41 -13.82 7.76
N GLN A 265 6.14 -14.25 7.80
CA GLN A 265 5.00 -13.35 8.06
C GLN A 265 5.16 -12.60 9.39
N ARG A 266 5.66 -13.29 10.43
CA ARG A 266 5.89 -12.68 11.76
C ARG A 266 7.00 -11.64 11.74
N ILE A 267 8.04 -11.88 10.96
CA ILE A 267 9.25 -11.05 10.91
C ILE A 267 9.05 -9.84 10.01
N LYS A 268 8.35 -10.03 8.89
CA LYS A 268 8.06 -9.02 7.88
C LYS A 268 6.54 -8.79 7.73
N PRO A 269 5.84 -8.38 8.80
CA PRO A 269 4.38 -8.23 8.79
C PRO A 269 3.91 -7.09 7.88
N ILE A 270 4.75 -6.07 7.65
CA ILE A 270 4.42 -4.97 6.71
C ILE A 270 4.42 -5.50 5.28
N ASP A 271 5.48 -6.21 4.89
CA ASP A 271 5.60 -6.79 3.55
C ASP A 271 4.47 -7.79 3.31
N TYR A 272 4.20 -8.65 4.28
CA TYR A 272 3.08 -9.60 4.21
C TYR A 272 1.73 -8.90 4.06
N ARG A 273 1.47 -7.82 4.81
CA ARG A 273 0.23 -7.04 4.64
C ARG A 273 0.13 -6.36 3.28
N ASN A 274 1.24 -5.94 2.69
CA ASN A 274 1.24 -5.43 1.32
C ASN A 274 0.88 -6.52 0.31
N VAL A 275 1.39 -7.74 0.50
CA VAL A 275 0.99 -8.92 -0.31
C VAL A 275 -0.52 -9.18 -0.18
N LEU A 276 -1.05 -9.21 1.06
CA LEU A 276 -2.49 -9.37 1.30
C LEU A 276 -3.32 -8.29 0.62
N GLN A 277 -2.93 -7.02 0.77
CA GLN A 277 -3.63 -5.90 0.14
C GLN A 277 -3.66 -6.02 -1.39
N ASN A 278 -2.54 -6.37 -2.00
CA ASN A 278 -2.46 -6.53 -3.44
C ASN A 278 -3.33 -7.70 -3.90
N TYR A 279 -3.23 -8.86 -3.25
CA TYR A 279 -4.05 -10.03 -3.55
C TYR A 279 -5.56 -9.72 -3.47
N LEU A 280 -6.01 -9.12 -2.37
CA LEU A 280 -7.41 -8.72 -2.17
C LEU A 280 -7.87 -7.69 -3.22
N SER A 281 -6.99 -6.77 -3.62
CA SER A 281 -7.29 -5.81 -4.69
C SER A 281 -7.46 -6.51 -6.03
N PHE A 282 -6.59 -7.49 -6.35
CA PHE A 282 -6.73 -8.28 -7.57
C PHE A 282 -7.95 -9.19 -7.55
N CYS A 283 -8.34 -9.75 -6.40
CA CYS A 283 -9.61 -10.48 -6.25
C CYS A 283 -10.81 -9.63 -6.68
N ASN A 284 -10.87 -8.37 -6.21
CA ASN A 284 -11.89 -7.41 -6.65
C ASN A 284 -11.80 -7.14 -8.17
N GLU A 285 -10.59 -6.98 -8.68
CA GLU A 285 -10.31 -6.70 -10.09
C GLU A 285 -10.69 -7.86 -11.03
N VAL A 286 -10.80 -9.11 -10.57
CA VAL A 286 -11.22 -10.24 -11.42
C VAL A 286 -12.51 -10.94 -10.95
N LEU A 287 -13.15 -10.43 -9.89
CA LEU A 287 -14.32 -11.03 -9.25
C LEU A 287 -14.08 -12.48 -8.79
N ARG A 288 -12.86 -12.75 -8.33
CA ARG A 288 -12.42 -14.06 -7.83
C ARG A 288 -12.09 -13.93 -6.36
N TYR A 289 -12.95 -14.47 -5.51
CA TYR A 289 -12.91 -14.28 -4.06
C TYR A 289 -12.50 -15.54 -3.30
N GLU A 290 -11.80 -16.48 -3.95
CA GLU A 290 -11.15 -17.60 -3.28
C GLU A 290 -10.24 -17.06 -2.17
N ASP A 291 -10.29 -17.68 -0.98
CA ASP A 291 -9.48 -17.30 0.20
C ASP A 291 -9.61 -15.82 0.64
N PHE A 292 -10.51 -15.03 0.06
CA PHE A 292 -10.60 -13.58 0.28
C PHE A 292 -10.88 -13.25 1.75
N ASP A 293 -11.86 -13.92 2.35
CA ASP A 293 -12.25 -13.63 3.73
C ASP A 293 -11.16 -14.09 4.73
N LEU A 294 -10.41 -15.15 4.38
CA LEU A 294 -9.24 -15.59 5.14
C LEU A 294 -8.10 -14.56 5.07
N ALA A 295 -7.73 -14.12 3.86
CA ALA A 295 -6.71 -13.11 3.64
C ALA A 295 -7.08 -11.76 4.30
N LEU A 296 -8.37 -11.39 4.25
CA LEU A 296 -8.91 -10.20 4.91
C LEU A 296 -8.75 -10.30 6.44
N ALA A 297 -9.10 -11.44 7.04
CA ALA A 297 -8.94 -11.68 8.48
C ALA A 297 -7.47 -11.60 8.90
N GLN A 298 -6.55 -12.13 8.09
CA GLN A 298 -5.11 -12.04 8.32
C GLN A 298 -4.58 -10.60 8.24
N MET A 299 -5.14 -9.76 7.36
CA MET A 299 -4.71 -8.36 7.21
C MET A 299 -5.05 -7.51 8.44
N VAL A 300 -6.21 -7.73 9.06
CA VAL A 300 -6.63 -7.00 10.28
C VAL A 300 -6.20 -7.67 11.57
N GLY A 301 -5.77 -8.93 11.50
CA GLY A 301 -5.28 -9.73 12.62
C GLY A 301 -3.82 -9.45 12.99
N GLY A 302 -3.41 -9.99 14.14
CA GLY A 302 -2.03 -9.91 14.63
C GLY A 302 -1.67 -8.63 15.39
N LYS A 303 -0.38 -8.46 15.69
CA LYS A 303 0.16 -7.31 16.41
C LYS A 303 0.61 -6.22 15.43
N PHE A 304 0.28 -4.97 15.75
CA PHE A 304 0.76 -3.79 15.04
C PHE A 304 1.93 -3.14 15.79
N ARG A 305 2.94 -2.72 15.04
CA ARG A 305 4.14 -2.01 15.48
C ARG A 305 3.88 -0.53 15.73
N SER A 306 2.85 0.05 15.10
CA SER A 306 2.46 1.45 15.31
C SER A 306 0.98 1.68 15.07
N ASN A 307 0.47 2.84 15.53
CA ASN A 307 -0.89 3.25 15.25
C ASN A 307 -1.12 3.50 13.75
N ALA A 308 -0.13 4.03 13.04
CA ALA A 308 -0.20 4.24 11.59
C ALA A 308 -0.33 2.93 10.81
N GLU A 309 0.34 1.89 11.27
CA GLU A 309 0.23 0.57 10.66
C GLU A 309 -1.17 -0.05 10.88
N LYS A 310 -1.69 0.05 12.10
CA LYS A 310 -3.05 -0.37 12.43
C LYS A 310 -4.09 0.39 11.61
N ALA A 311 -3.94 1.71 11.53
CA ALA A 311 -4.78 2.59 10.71
C ALA A 311 -4.78 2.15 9.24
N SER A 312 -3.61 1.93 8.65
CA SER A 312 -3.47 1.49 7.26
C SER A 312 -4.17 0.14 7.03
N ALA A 313 -4.02 -0.83 7.94
CA ALA A 313 -4.67 -2.14 7.83
C ALA A 313 -6.20 -2.06 7.90
N ILE A 314 -6.76 -1.26 8.82
CA ILE A 314 -8.21 -1.04 8.93
C ILE A 314 -8.74 -0.34 7.67
N HIS A 315 -8.08 0.73 7.22
CA HIS A 315 -8.44 1.42 5.99
C HIS A 315 -8.46 0.48 4.79
N ASN A 316 -7.38 -0.29 4.62
CA ASN A 316 -7.25 -1.24 3.52
C ASN A 316 -8.35 -2.30 3.56
N SER A 317 -8.66 -2.83 4.75
CA SER A 317 -9.78 -3.76 4.97
C SER A 317 -11.12 -3.19 4.56
N LEU A 318 -11.43 -1.98 5.01
CA LEU A 318 -12.67 -1.30 4.65
C LEU A 318 -12.75 -1.04 3.14
N ASN A 319 -11.64 -0.67 2.52
CA ASN A 319 -11.60 -0.35 1.09
C ASN A 319 -11.89 -1.60 0.26
N VAL A 320 -11.19 -2.72 0.53
CA VAL A 320 -11.40 -3.96 -0.24
C VAL A 320 -12.78 -4.58 0.01
N ARG A 321 -13.36 -4.43 1.21
CA ARG A 321 -14.75 -4.82 1.51
C ARG A 321 -15.75 -3.97 0.73
N LEU A 322 -15.53 -2.66 0.67
CA LEU A 322 -16.38 -1.73 -0.08
C LEU A 322 -16.32 -2.03 -1.58
N GLN A 323 -15.13 -2.23 -2.15
CA GLN A 323 -15.00 -2.62 -3.55
C GLN A 323 -15.69 -3.97 -3.83
N LYS A 324 -15.53 -4.98 -2.96
CA LYS A 324 -16.23 -6.27 -3.08
C LYS A 324 -17.75 -6.08 -3.10
N ALA A 325 -18.29 -5.29 -2.17
CA ALA A 325 -19.72 -5.02 -2.09
C ALA A 325 -20.24 -4.30 -3.34
N LEU A 326 -19.53 -3.28 -3.83
CA LEU A 326 -19.90 -2.55 -5.05
C LEU A 326 -19.85 -3.46 -6.29
N ASN A 327 -18.80 -4.27 -6.41
CA ASN A 327 -18.60 -5.20 -7.52
C ASN A 327 -19.66 -6.32 -7.57
N LEU A 328 -20.12 -6.77 -6.40
CA LEU A 328 -21.16 -7.80 -6.25
C LEU A 328 -22.57 -7.22 -6.18
N CYS A 329 -22.74 -5.91 -6.43
CA CYS A 329 -24.02 -5.23 -6.34
C CYS A 329 -24.73 -5.35 -4.98
N GLN A 330 -23.96 -5.45 -3.88
CA GLN A 330 -24.45 -5.56 -2.51
C GLN A 330 -24.60 -4.17 -1.88
N TRP A 331 -25.61 -3.42 -2.31
CA TRP A 331 -25.76 -2.00 -1.99
C TRP A 331 -25.97 -1.72 -0.50
N GLU A 332 -26.75 -2.54 0.19
CA GLU A 332 -27.02 -2.43 1.62
C GLU A 332 -25.75 -2.64 2.44
N THR A 333 -24.93 -3.64 2.05
CA THR A 333 -23.62 -3.87 2.65
C THR A 333 -22.69 -2.68 2.44
N ALA A 334 -22.67 -2.10 1.23
CA ALA A 334 -21.88 -0.91 0.92
C ALA A 334 -22.29 0.31 1.76
N GLU A 335 -23.60 0.50 2.02
CA GLU A 335 -24.09 1.55 2.93
C GLU A 335 -23.70 1.31 4.38
N GLY A 336 -23.79 0.07 4.87
CA GLY A 336 -23.35 -0.28 6.23
C GLY A 336 -21.86 0.04 6.45
N LEU A 337 -21.03 -0.23 5.45
CA LEU A 337 -19.60 0.11 5.46
C LEU A 337 -19.34 1.62 5.52
N GLN A 338 -20.26 2.45 5.03
CA GLN A 338 -20.15 3.91 5.15
C GLN A 338 -20.24 4.38 6.60
N ALA A 339 -21.14 3.79 7.38
CA ALA A 339 -21.27 4.10 8.80
C ALA A 339 -20.03 3.64 9.58
N GLU A 340 -19.57 2.41 9.33
CA GLU A 340 -18.34 1.86 9.92
C GLU A 340 -17.12 2.72 9.58
N PHE A 341 -16.96 3.13 8.32
CA PHE A 341 -15.87 4.02 7.91
C PHE A 341 -15.89 5.35 8.66
N LYS A 342 -17.06 6.00 8.78
CA LYS A 342 -17.19 7.27 9.51
C LYS A 342 -16.87 7.14 11.00
N GLU A 343 -17.22 6.01 11.63
CA GLU A 343 -16.86 5.72 13.01
C GLU A 343 -15.34 5.55 13.14
N LYS A 344 -14.74 4.66 12.36
CA LYS A 344 -13.31 4.34 12.45
C LYS A 344 -12.41 5.50 12.03
N LEU A 345 -12.86 6.37 11.12
CA LEU A 345 -12.12 7.54 10.69
C LEU A 345 -11.78 8.47 11.88
N LYS A 346 -12.63 8.52 12.91
CA LYS A 346 -12.35 9.29 14.13
C LYS A 346 -11.10 8.79 14.87
N ASP A 347 -10.79 7.51 14.77
CA ASP A 347 -9.69 6.87 15.49
C ASP A 347 -8.36 6.96 14.73
N PHE A 348 -8.39 7.14 13.40
CA PHE A 348 -7.19 7.05 12.57
C PHE A 348 -6.96 8.18 11.57
N SER A 349 -7.83 9.19 11.50
CA SER A 349 -7.68 10.30 10.53
C SER A 349 -6.31 10.97 10.57
N GLU A 350 -5.73 11.12 11.76
CA GLU A 350 -4.38 11.70 11.97
C GLU A 350 -3.23 10.83 11.43
N HIS A 351 -3.51 9.58 11.07
CA HIS A 351 -2.52 8.57 10.70
C HIS A 351 -2.66 8.09 9.25
N ILE A 352 -3.61 8.64 8.48
CA ILE A 352 -3.86 8.25 7.09
C ILE A 352 -3.76 9.47 6.19
N MET A 353 -3.16 9.28 5.01
CA MET A 353 -3.05 10.35 4.01
C MET A 353 -4.44 10.80 3.53
N PRO A 354 -4.69 12.11 3.33
CA PRO A 354 -5.98 12.61 2.85
C PRO A 354 -6.47 11.95 1.54
N SER A 355 -5.55 11.66 0.61
CA SER A 355 -5.86 10.99 -0.66
C SER A 355 -6.56 9.64 -0.50
N ARG A 356 -6.25 8.91 0.57
CA ARG A 356 -6.88 7.64 0.93
C ARG A 356 -8.31 7.81 1.44
N ILE A 357 -8.60 8.90 2.13
CA ILE A 357 -9.97 9.24 2.53
C ILE A 357 -10.80 9.59 1.29
N MET A 358 -10.23 10.36 0.36
CA MET A 358 -10.88 10.75 -0.89
C MET A 358 -11.31 9.55 -1.75
N THR A 359 -10.53 8.46 -1.78
CA THR A 359 -10.92 7.23 -2.49
C THR A 359 -12.21 6.58 -1.95
N PHE A 360 -12.48 6.72 -0.64
CA PHE A 360 -13.76 6.29 -0.06
C PHE A 360 -14.90 7.20 -0.48
N ASP A 361 -14.69 8.52 -0.45
CA ASP A 361 -15.73 9.47 -0.87
C ASP A 361 -16.14 9.29 -2.32
N LEU A 362 -15.19 8.98 -3.22
CA LEU A 362 -15.54 8.59 -4.59
C LEU A 362 -16.29 7.26 -4.67
N SER A 363 -15.91 6.27 -3.87
CA SER A 363 -16.62 4.98 -3.84
C SER A 363 -18.05 5.13 -3.32
N PHE A 364 -18.29 5.99 -2.33
CA PHE A 364 -19.64 6.32 -1.88
C PHE A 364 -20.40 7.22 -2.85
N SER A 365 -19.71 8.09 -3.58
CA SER A 365 -20.31 8.85 -4.68
C SER A 365 -20.81 7.91 -5.78
N ARG A 366 -20.03 6.89 -6.17
CA ARG A 366 -20.47 5.81 -7.07
C ARG A 366 -21.74 5.13 -6.56
N LEU A 367 -21.80 4.77 -5.28
CA LEU A 367 -22.99 4.18 -4.67
C LEU A 367 -24.21 5.11 -4.76
N SER A 368 -24.04 6.40 -4.46
CA SER A 368 -25.11 7.39 -4.61
C SER A 368 -25.59 7.54 -6.06
N ILE A 369 -24.69 7.47 -7.07
CA ILE A 369 -25.08 7.45 -8.49
C ILE A 369 -25.94 6.22 -8.81
N VAL A 370 -25.53 5.03 -8.36
CA VAL A 370 -26.28 3.79 -8.58
C VAL A 370 -27.69 3.86 -7.97
N LYS A 371 -27.83 4.50 -6.81
CA LYS A 371 -29.12 4.71 -6.13
C LYS A 371 -29.94 5.89 -6.66
N GLY A 372 -29.40 6.67 -7.60
CA GLY A 372 -30.05 7.87 -8.13
C GLY A 372 -30.04 9.08 -7.16
N GLU A 373 -29.18 9.06 -6.14
CA GLU A 373 -29.02 10.13 -5.16
C GLU A 373 -28.06 11.22 -5.67
N TRP A 374 -28.39 11.83 -6.81
CA TRP A 374 -27.48 12.67 -7.59
C TRP A 374 -26.86 13.85 -6.81
N LYS A 375 -27.65 14.53 -5.97
CA LYS A 375 -27.16 15.64 -5.12
C LYS A 375 -26.10 15.18 -4.13
N LYS A 376 -26.26 13.98 -3.55
CA LYS A 376 -25.28 13.40 -2.63
C LYS A 376 -24.00 13.01 -3.37
N ALA A 377 -24.12 12.42 -4.56
CA ALA A 377 -22.98 12.09 -5.43
C ALA A 377 -22.16 13.34 -5.78
N ILE A 378 -22.81 14.41 -6.27
CA ILE A 378 -22.13 15.67 -6.59
C ILE A 378 -21.40 16.22 -5.37
N LYS A 379 -22.05 16.28 -4.20
CA LYS A 379 -21.43 16.81 -2.98
C LYS A 379 -20.17 16.05 -2.60
N ARG A 380 -20.19 14.72 -2.68
CA ARG A 380 -19.03 13.87 -2.36
C ARG A 380 -17.90 14.00 -3.38
N ALA A 381 -18.22 13.95 -4.67
CA ALA A 381 -17.22 14.13 -5.72
C ALA A 381 -16.62 15.54 -5.72
N GLN A 382 -17.41 16.57 -5.39
CA GLN A 382 -16.90 17.95 -5.26
C GLN A 382 -15.99 18.11 -4.04
N PHE A 383 -16.33 17.49 -2.91
CA PHE A 383 -15.44 17.45 -1.73
C PHE A 383 -14.05 16.89 -2.06
N VAL A 384 -13.98 15.83 -2.87
CA VAL A 384 -12.70 15.25 -3.32
C VAL A 384 -11.87 16.26 -4.12
N LEU A 385 -12.51 17.06 -4.98
CA LEU A 385 -11.82 18.09 -5.76
C LEU A 385 -11.38 19.29 -4.89
N ASP A 386 -12.22 19.70 -3.95
CA ASP A 386 -11.98 20.85 -3.09
C ASP A 386 -10.84 20.58 -2.10
N GLU A 387 -10.88 19.43 -1.41
CA GLU A 387 -9.84 19.01 -0.46
C GLU A 387 -8.56 18.53 -1.15
N GLY A 388 -8.68 18.04 -2.38
CA GLY A 388 -7.55 17.54 -3.17
C GLY A 388 -6.62 18.65 -3.65
N GLY A 389 -7.15 19.85 -3.91
CA GLY A 389 -6.37 21.01 -4.36
C GLY A 389 -5.50 20.71 -5.59
N THR A 390 -4.26 21.20 -5.58
CA THR A 390 -3.27 20.93 -6.64
C THR A 390 -2.59 19.57 -6.54
N ASP A 391 -2.70 18.91 -5.39
CA ASP A 391 -1.95 17.69 -5.06
C ASP A 391 -2.77 16.41 -5.30
N ILE A 392 -4.02 16.56 -5.76
CA ILE A 392 -4.87 15.44 -6.11
C ILE A 392 -4.28 14.63 -7.27
N GLN A 393 -4.29 13.31 -7.13
CA GLN A 393 -3.91 12.42 -8.22
C GLN A 393 -4.83 12.66 -9.43
N LYS A 394 -4.25 12.92 -10.61
CA LYS A 394 -5.00 13.28 -11.83
C LYS A 394 -6.15 12.31 -12.15
N GLY A 395 -5.94 11.01 -11.98
CA GLY A 395 -6.99 9.99 -12.19
C GLY A 395 -8.15 10.11 -11.20
N LEU A 396 -7.87 10.45 -9.93
CA LEU A 396 -8.88 10.67 -8.91
C LEU A 396 -9.71 11.93 -9.20
N ALA A 397 -9.04 13.02 -9.60
CA ALA A 397 -9.71 14.25 -10.01
C ALA A 397 -10.57 14.05 -11.26
N PHE A 398 -10.05 13.32 -12.25
CA PHE A 398 -10.78 12.94 -13.45
C PHE A 398 -12.09 12.23 -13.10
N GLU A 399 -11.99 11.20 -12.27
CA GLU A 399 -13.15 10.40 -11.91
C GLU A 399 -14.19 11.22 -11.14
N ALA A 400 -13.75 12.06 -10.19
CA ALA A 400 -14.62 12.98 -9.47
C ALA A 400 -15.39 13.91 -10.43
N HIS A 401 -14.67 14.53 -11.36
CA HIS A 401 -15.24 15.41 -12.37
C HIS A 401 -16.28 14.70 -13.25
N LEU A 402 -15.99 13.46 -13.64
CA LEU A 402 -16.88 12.66 -14.46
C LEU A 402 -18.16 12.27 -13.72
N GLN A 403 -18.04 11.82 -12.47
CA GLN A 403 -19.18 11.52 -11.62
C GLN A 403 -20.09 12.73 -11.41
N ILE A 404 -19.52 13.94 -11.29
CA ILE A 404 -20.28 15.20 -11.24
C ILE A 404 -21.02 15.43 -12.56
N ALA A 405 -20.33 15.31 -13.71
CA ALA A 405 -20.94 15.53 -15.02
C ALA A 405 -22.12 14.58 -15.27
N ILE A 406 -21.95 13.29 -14.96
CA ILE A 406 -23.03 12.29 -15.04
C ILE A 406 -24.19 12.68 -14.11
N SER A 407 -23.91 13.03 -12.86
CA SER A 407 -24.94 13.35 -11.87
C SER A 407 -25.72 14.65 -12.19
N LEU A 408 -25.07 15.64 -12.82
CA LEU A 408 -25.74 16.86 -13.31
C LEU A 408 -26.64 16.54 -14.50
N TYR A 409 -26.14 15.75 -15.44
CA TYR A 409 -26.91 15.33 -16.61
C TYR A 409 -28.15 14.53 -16.21
N MET A 410 -28.00 13.60 -15.26
CA MET A 410 -29.11 12.80 -14.73
C MET A 410 -30.14 13.63 -13.95
N GLN A 411 -29.75 14.78 -13.39
CA GLN A 411 -30.67 15.76 -12.80
C GLN A 411 -31.36 16.66 -13.83
N LYS A 412 -31.04 16.51 -15.12
CA LYS A 412 -31.45 17.41 -16.18
C LYS A 412 -30.96 18.85 -16.00
N ASP A 413 -29.91 19.05 -15.21
CA ASP A 413 -29.22 20.34 -15.15
C ASP A 413 -28.25 20.45 -16.34
N TYR A 414 -28.84 20.62 -17.52
CA TYR A 414 -28.12 20.63 -18.78
C TYR A 414 -27.18 21.83 -18.88
N SER A 415 -27.56 22.99 -18.35
CA SER A 415 -26.69 24.17 -18.33
C SER A 415 -25.42 23.93 -17.50
N ALA A 416 -25.56 23.35 -16.30
CA ALA A 416 -24.40 23.04 -15.47
C ALA A 416 -23.54 21.91 -16.07
N THR A 417 -24.18 20.91 -16.66
CA THR A 417 -23.48 19.80 -17.35
C THR A 417 -22.61 20.34 -18.48
N GLU A 418 -23.17 21.17 -19.36
CA GLU A 418 -22.45 21.74 -20.48
C GLU A 418 -21.23 22.56 -20.02
N LYS A 419 -21.43 23.44 -19.03
CA LYS A 419 -20.36 24.26 -18.44
C LYS A 419 -19.24 23.38 -17.86
N LYS A 420 -19.58 22.32 -17.12
CA LYS A 420 -18.61 21.41 -16.51
C LYS A 420 -17.82 20.66 -17.59
N CYS A 421 -18.49 20.09 -18.59
CA CYS A 421 -17.81 19.36 -19.66
C CYS A 421 -16.91 20.27 -20.51
N ARG A 422 -17.34 21.51 -20.79
CA ARG A 422 -16.52 22.51 -21.49
C ARG A 422 -15.24 22.82 -20.71
N TYR A 423 -15.36 23.12 -19.42
CA TYR A 423 -14.22 23.37 -18.53
C TYR A 423 -13.21 22.21 -18.57
N LEU A 424 -13.69 20.96 -18.47
CA LEU A 424 -12.81 19.78 -18.44
C LEU A 424 -12.09 19.56 -19.77
N LEU A 425 -12.79 19.70 -20.89
CA LEU A 425 -12.18 19.59 -22.22
C LEU A 425 -11.10 20.66 -22.42
N ASP A 426 -11.34 21.89 -21.97
CA ASP A 426 -10.33 22.96 -22.03
C ASP A 426 -9.14 22.69 -21.10
N HIS A 427 -9.38 22.18 -19.90
CA HIS A 427 -8.35 21.79 -18.95
C HIS A 427 -7.46 20.66 -19.51
N PHE A 428 -8.07 19.62 -20.10
CA PHE A 428 -7.36 18.51 -20.72
C PHE A 428 -6.54 18.94 -21.91
N ARG A 429 -7.08 19.83 -22.75
CA ARG A 429 -6.35 20.40 -23.87
C ARG A 429 -5.13 21.21 -23.39
N LYS A 430 -5.29 22.09 -22.38
CA LYS A 430 -4.22 22.95 -21.88
C LYS A 430 -3.09 22.17 -21.19
N ASN A 431 -3.42 21.08 -20.52
CA ASN A 431 -2.46 20.30 -19.72
C ASN A 431 -2.03 18.99 -20.41
N GLU A 432 -2.39 18.79 -21.68
CA GLU A 432 -2.15 17.54 -22.44
C GLU A 432 -2.63 16.27 -21.70
N MET A 433 -3.73 16.40 -20.97
CA MET A 433 -4.32 15.34 -20.15
C MET A 433 -5.47 14.64 -20.88
N GLY A 434 -5.90 13.50 -20.33
CA GLY A 434 -7.08 12.75 -20.73
C GLY A 434 -6.87 11.85 -21.95
N ASN A 435 -7.35 10.62 -21.88
CA ASN A 435 -7.31 9.68 -23.01
C ASN A 435 -8.41 10.00 -24.04
N ASP A 436 -8.34 9.35 -25.21
CA ASP A 436 -9.28 9.62 -26.31
C ASP A 436 -10.72 9.26 -25.96
N PHE A 437 -10.91 8.22 -25.13
CA PHE A 437 -12.24 7.81 -24.66
C PHE A 437 -12.87 8.87 -23.74
N GLU A 438 -12.11 9.37 -22.78
CA GLU A 438 -12.54 10.38 -21.81
C GLU A 438 -12.92 11.69 -22.52
N LYS A 439 -12.08 12.13 -23.46
CA LYS A 439 -12.34 13.30 -24.31
C LYS A 439 -13.58 13.09 -25.18
N GLY A 440 -13.73 11.90 -25.77
CA GLY A 440 -14.91 11.52 -26.55
C GLY A 440 -16.19 11.63 -25.73
N MET A 441 -16.21 11.04 -24.53
CA MET A 441 -17.37 11.07 -23.65
C MET A 441 -17.76 12.49 -23.25
N LEU A 442 -16.81 13.30 -22.79
CA LEU A 442 -17.08 14.67 -22.38
C LEU A 442 -17.59 15.52 -23.55
N THR A 443 -17.11 15.24 -24.77
CA THR A 443 -17.57 15.91 -25.99
C THR A 443 -19.03 15.57 -26.30
N ILE A 444 -19.39 14.29 -26.21
CA ILE A 444 -20.77 13.82 -26.37
C ILE A 444 -21.65 14.47 -25.29
N LEU A 445 -21.32 14.31 -24.01
CA LEU A 445 -22.07 14.89 -22.89
C LEU A 445 -22.29 16.41 -23.04
N LYS A 446 -21.24 17.17 -23.40
CA LYS A 446 -21.33 18.62 -23.64
C LYS A 446 -22.35 18.93 -24.74
N ARG A 447 -22.28 18.22 -25.87
CA ARG A 447 -23.17 18.47 -27.02
C ARG A 447 -24.62 18.19 -26.67
N TYR A 448 -24.92 17.05 -26.04
CA TYR A 448 -26.31 16.72 -25.69
C TYR A 448 -26.86 17.63 -24.59
N ALA A 449 -26.01 18.04 -23.64
CA ALA A 449 -26.40 19.06 -22.67
C ALA A 449 -26.73 20.42 -23.31
N ALA A 450 -26.06 20.82 -24.40
CA ALA A 450 -26.38 22.07 -25.09
C ALA A 450 -27.75 22.04 -25.80
N VAL A 451 -28.22 20.85 -26.21
CA VAL A 451 -29.49 20.67 -26.96
C VAL A 451 -30.67 20.32 -26.04
N GLY A 452 -30.42 19.78 -24.84
CA GLY A 452 -31.45 19.39 -23.87
C GLY A 452 -32.23 18.13 -24.26
N ASP A 453 -33.45 17.98 -23.74
CA ASP A 453 -34.26 16.75 -23.88
C ASP A 453 -34.62 16.35 -25.33
N GLY A 454 -34.55 17.29 -26.28
CA GLY A 454 -35.07 17.11 -27.64
C GLY A 454 -34.32 16.11 -28.54
N HIS A 455 -33.07 15.76 -28.21
CA HIS A 455 -32.22 14.86 -29.04
C HIS A 455 -31.66 13.65 -28.27
N ASN A 456 -32.10 13.41 -27.04
CA ASN A 456 -31.56 12.36 -26.16
C ASN A 456 -31.61 10.93 -26.73
N LYS A 457 -32.39 10.65 -27.79
CA LYS A 457 -32.43 9.33 -28.43
C LYS A 457 -31.15 8.99 -29.22
N GLN A 458 -30.38 9.98 -29.68
CA GLN A 458 -29.17 9.75 -30.48
C GLN A 458 -27.91 9.57 -29.62
N ILE A 459 -27.92 9.99 -28.35
CA ILE A 459 -26.76 9.87 -27.45
C ILE A 459 -26.32 8.42 -27.28
N GLY A 460 -27.28 7.49 -27.26
CA GLY A 460 -27.01 6.05 -27.19
C GLY A 460 -26.19 5.57 -28.38
N CYS A 461 -26.54 5.95 -29.61
CA CYS A 461 -25.80 5.54 -30.80
C CYS A 461 -24.34 6.03 -30.78
N GLU A 462 -24.11 7.25 -30.33
CA GLU A 462 -22.75 7.79 -30.23
C GLU A 462 -21.95 7.18 -29.08
N PHE A 463 -22.59 6.88 -27.94
CA PHE A 463 -21.96 6.11 -26.89
C PHE A 463 -21.61 4.70 -27.35
N GLN A 464 -22.46 4.08 -28.17
CA GLN A 464 -22.18 2.78 -28.76
C GLN A 464 -20.98 2.84 -29.72
N ASP A 465 -20.88 3.87 -30.55
CA ASP A 465 -19.73 4.11 -31.43
C ASP A 465 -18.45 4.42 -30.66
N LEU A 466 -18.53 5.22 -29.59
CA LEU A 466 -17.38 5.50 -28.73
C LEU A 466 -16.90 4.23 -28.02
N LEU A 467 -17.83 3.41 -27.53
CA LEU A 467 -17.51 2.12 -26.91
C LEU A 467 -16.91 1.16 -27.91
N SER A 468 -17.43 1.04 -29.14
CA SER A 468 -16.88 0.13 -30.14
C SER A 468 -15.45 0.52 -30.56
N LYS A 469 -15.16 1.82 -30.67
CA LYS A 469 -13.81 2.35 -30.96
C LYS A 469 -12.82 2.13 -29.83
N SER A 470 -13.31 1.99 -28.59
CA SER A 470 -12.44 1.72 -27.44
C SER A 470 -12.05 0.24 -27.28
N HIS A 471 -12.70 -0.70 -28.01
CA HIS A 471 -12.54 -2.17 -27.87
C HIS A 471 -11.16 -2.77 -28.23
N GLY A 472 -10.12 -1.96 -28.45
CA GLY A 472 -8.74 -2.43 -28.67
C GLY A 472 -7.71 -1.97 -27.62
N GLY A 473 -8.10 -1.12 -26.67
CA GLY A 473 -7.20 -0.50 -25.69
C GLY A 473 -7.22 -1.15 -24.32
N MET A 474 -6.08 -1.14 -23.64
CA MET A 474 -5.88 -1.62 -22.25
C MET A 474 -6.77 -0.89 -21.22
N ASP A 475 -7.16 0.34 -21.54
CA ASP A 475 -8.18 1.12 -20.81
C ASP A 475 -9.51 0.35 -20.68
N ASN A 476 -9.88 -0.51 -21.64
CA ASN A 476 -11.22 -1.11 -21.65
C ASN A 476 -11.50 -2.13 -20.54
N LYS A 477 -10.51 -2.88 -20.04
CA LYS A 477 -10.78 -3.93 -19.03
C LYS A 477 -11.04 -3.39 -17.63
N GLN A 478 -10.40 -2.28 -17.25
CA GLN A 478 -10.77 -1.53 -16.05
C GLN A 478 -12.04 -0.70 -16.28
N MET A 479 -12.22 -0.15 -17.48
CA MET A 479 -13.37 0.71 -17.80
C MET A 479 -14.70 -0.03 -17.86
N HIS A 480 -14.74 -1.30 -18.28
CA HIS A 480 -15.98 -2.11 -18.24
C HIS A 480 -16.61 -2.23 -16.85
N LYS A 481 -15.84 -2.01 -15.78
CA LYS A 481 -16.29 -2.07 -14.37
C LYS A 481 -16.61 -0.71 -13.77
N SER A 482 -16.34 0.38 -14.49
CA SER A 482 -16.63 1.72 -14.01
C SER A 482 -18.13 2.00 -14.09
N VAL A 483 -18.66 2.69 -13.07
CA VAL A 483 -20.04 3.22 -13.05
C VAL A 483 -20.35 4.01 -14.31
N THR A 484 -19.35 4.68 -14.86
CA THR A 484 -19.36 5.41 -16.12
C THR A 484 -19.75 4.54 -17.33
N HIS A 485 -19.08 3.40 -17.52
CA HIS A 485 -19.36 2.51 -18.65
C HIS A 485 -20.75 1.88 -18.53
N ALA A 486 -21.10 1.43 -17.32
CA ALA A 486 -22.43 0.92 -17.03
C ALA A 486 -23.50 2.00 -17.26
N TRP A 487 -23.21 3.26 -16.93
CA TRP A 487 -24.09 4.39 -17.18
C TRP A 487 -24.26 4.66 -18.68
N MET A 488 -23.20 4.67 -19.49
CA MET A 488 -23.33 4.82 -20.95
C MET A 488 -24.22 3.73 -21.55
N ARG A 489 -24.03 2.47 -21.13
CA ARG A 489 -24.86 1.34 -21.57
C ARG A 489 -26.31 1.47 -21.11
N SER A 490 -26.54 2.03 -19.92
CA SER A 490 -27.88 2.36 -19.44
C SER A 490 -28.58 3.35 -20.39
N GLN A 491 -27.84 4.31 -20.95
CA GLN A 491 -28.36 5.27 -21.94
C GLN A 491 -28.59 4.63 -23.33
N ILE A 492 -27.76 3.66 -23.73
CA ILE A 492 -27.92 2.92 -25.00
C ILE A 492 -29.20 2.09 -25.00
N VAL A 493 -29.43 1.32 -23.93
CA VAL A 493 -30.52 0.33 -23.84
C VAL A 493 -31.76 0.90 -23.14
N ALA A 494 -31.69 2.13 -22.63
CA ALA A 494 -32.76 2.81 -21.90
C ALA A 494 -33.28 2.03 -20.69
N VAL A 495 -32.37 1.43 -19.92
CA VAL A 495 -32.68 0.73 -18.65
C VAL A 495 -31.93 1.38 -17.49
N SER A 496 -32.29 1.06 -16.25
CA SER A 496 -31.59 1.63 -15.09
C SER A 496 -30.11 1.19 -15.04
N LEU A 497 -29.25 2.05 -14.50
CA LEU A 497 -27.84 1.74 -14.24
C LEU A 497 -27.67 0.47 -13.40
N SER A 498 -28.49 0.32 -12.35
CA SER A 498 -28.49 -0.87 -11.49
C SER A 498 -28.79 -2.14 -12.30
N THR A 499 -29.73 -2.09 -13.23
CA THR A 499 -30.05 -3.24 -14.10
C THR A 499 -28.85 -3.68 -14.96
N ILE A 500 -28.10 -2.72 -15.53
CA ILE A 500 -26.88 -3.02 -16.30
C ILE A 500 -25.82 -3.69 -15.42
N LEU A 501 -25.56 -3.14 -14.23
CA LEU A 501 -24.55 -3.68 -13.31
C LEU A 501 -24.85 -5.14 -12.88
N HIS A 502 -26.12 -5.45 -12.57
CA HIS A 502 -26.51 -6.83 -12.25
C HIS A 502 -26.42 -7.77 -13.46
N ALA A 503 -26.73 -7.29 -14.66
CA ALA A 503 -26.59 -8.08 -15.88
C ALA A 503 -25.11 -8.40 -16.16
N ASP A 504 -24.23 -7.42 -16.01
CA ASP A 504 -22.79 -7.56 -16.18
C ASP A 504 -22.19 -8.54 -15.16
N LEU A 505 -22.62 -8.46 -13.90
CA LEU A 505 -22.22 -9.41 -12.87
C LEU A 505 -22.59 -10.85 -13.25
N LYS A 506 -23.84 -11.09 -13.67
CA LYS A 506 -24.30 -12.43 -14.11
C LYS A 506 -23.52 -12.95 -15.31
N GLU A 507 -23.16 -12.09 -16.26
CA GLU A 507 -22.35 -12.48 -17.40
C GLU A 507 -20.93 -12.88 -16.97
N GLN A 508 -20.32 -12.12 -16.05
CA GLN A 508 -19.00 -12.43 -15.50
C GLN A 508 -19.01 -13.74 -14.71
N GLU A 509 -20.02 -13.98 -13.88
CA GLU A 509 -20.19 -15.25 -13.14
C GLU A 509 -20.29 -16.44 -14.10
N ARG A 510 -21.03 -16.31 -15.20
CA ARG A 510 -21.12 -17.34 -16.24
C ARG A 510 -19.76 -17.60 -16.92
N LYS A 511 -19.00 -16.55 -17.23
CA LYS A 511 -17.65 -16.69 -17.81
C LYS A 511 -16.69 -17.39 -16.85
N LEU A 512 -16.74 -17.03 -15.56
CA LEU A 512 -15.93 -17.65 -14.52
C LEU A 512 -16.29 -19.12 -14.32
N ALA A 513 -17.58 -19.47 -14.31
CA ALA A 513 -18.03 -20.86 -14.20
C ALA A 513 -17.52 -21.72 -15.38
N LYS A 514 -17.59 -21.18 -16.62
CA LYS A 514 -17.05 -21.86 -17.81
C LYS A 514 -15.54 -22.07 -17.72
N ALA A 515 -14.79 -21.05 -17.30
CA ALA A 515 -13.33 -21.15 -17.16
C ALA A 515 -12.92 -22.22 -16.11
N LYS A 516 -13.66 -22.32 -15.00
CA LYS A 516 -13.43 -23.37 -13.98
C LYS A 516 -13.70 -24.78 -14.53
N SER A 517 -14.73 -24.96 -15.36
CA SER A 517 -15.01 -26.27 -15.99
C SER A 517 -14.00 -26.70 -17.05
N GLN A 518 -13.22 -25.76 -17.62
CA GLN A 518 -12.21 -26.05 -18.64
C GLN A 518 -10.81 -26.30 -18.06
N THR A 519 -10.59 -25.95 -16.78
CA THR A 519 -9.31 -26.12 -16.07
C THR A 519 -9.30 -27.34 -15.14
N SER A 520 -10.39 -28.13 -15.12
CA SER A 520 -10.56 -29.33 -14.28
C SER A 520 -10.32 -30.65 -15.02
N PHE A 521 -9.36 -30.69 -15.95
CA PHE A 521 -8.92 -31.92 -16.65
C PHE A 521 -7.44 -32.19 -16.40
#